data_AF-A0A838SGM8-F1
#
_entry.id   AF-A0A838SGM8-F1
#
_cell.length_a   1.000
_cell.length_b   1.000
_cell.length_c   1.000
_cell.angle_alpha   90.00
_cell.angle_beta   90.00
_cell.angle_gamma   90.00
#
_symmetry.space_group_name_H-M   'P 1'
#
loop_
_entity.id
_entity.type
_entity.pdbx_description
1 polymer ?
#
loop_
_entity_poly.entity_id
_entity_poly.type
_entity_poly.pdbx_seq_one_letter_code
_entity_poly.pdbx_strand_id
1 'polypeptide(L)'
;MSVTFQDRECQRTYTSNTVSTIPVHVRQDIREFGKDANKLAALQKGIEVMQSRPATDPTSWIYQANMHGDPGEDGPAQAAWSSCQHGSWHFLAWHRMYLYYFERILRTASGNPNLALPYWNYSDPDDPNARQIPLNYRQPANPANNRLFVANRNTSMNNGGLLPASGV
;
A
#
# COMPACT_ATOMS: atom_id res chain seq x y z
N MET A 1 25.05 -21.38 43.38
CA MET A 1 24.71 -22.50 42.48
C MET A 1 23.94 -21.91 41.31
N SER A 2 24.60 -21.79 40.17
CA SER A 2 24.01 -21.24 38.94
C SER A 2 23.76 -22.41 38.00
N VAL A 3 22.51 -22.58 37.56
CA VAL A 3 22.16 -23.60 36.57
C VAL A 3 22.24 -22.95 35.19
N THR A 4 23.11 -23.48 34.33
CA THR A 4 23.26 -23.03 32.94
C THR A 4 22.38 -23.90 32.05
N PHE A 5 21.44 -23.31 31.33
CA PHE A 5 20.77 -23.95 30.20
C PHE A 5 21.44 -23.48 28.91
N GLN A 6 21.87 -24.44 28.10
CA GLN A 6 22.62 -24.22 26.87
C GLN A 6 21.70 -24.53 25.68
N ASP A 7 20.88 -23.55 25.31
CA ASP A 7 20.18 -23.62 24.02
C ASP A 7 21.14 -23.24 22.90
N ARG A 8 21.34 -24.18 21.98
CA ARG A 8 22.12 -23.99 20.75
C ARG A 8 21.22 -23.34 19.71
N GLU A 9 21.07 -22.02 19.74
CA GLU A 9 20.78 -21.22 18.54
C GLU A 9 20.94 -19.71 18.81
N CYS A 10 21.67 -19.04 17.90
CA CYS A 10 21.90 -17.59 17.79
C CYS A 10 22.26 -16.83 19.09
N GLN A 11 23.55 -16.81 19.43
CA GLN A 11 24.10 -15.87 20.41
C GLN A 11 24.04 -14.43 19.89
N ARG A 12 22.92 -13.74 20.11
CA ARG A 12 22.90 -12.27 20.14
C ARG A 12 23.16 -11.81 21.57
N THR A 13 24.32 -11.21 21.78
CA THR A 13 24.63 -10.47 23.01
C THR A 13 23.77 -9.21 23.01
N TYR A 14 22.72 -9.17 23.82
CA TYR A 14 21.93 -7.95 24.04
C TYR A 14 22.54 -7.18 25.21
N THR A 15 23.28 -6.11 24.91
CA THR A 15 23.63 -5.09 25.89
C THR A 15 22.41 -4.19 26.16
N SER A 16 22.28 -3.79 27.43
CA SER A 16 21.13 -3.10 28.03
C SER A 16 20.61 -1.86 27.27
N ASN A 17 19.39 -2.00 26.75
CA ASN A 17 18.25 -1.08 26.79
C ASN A 17 18.46 0.41 26.46
N THR A 18 18.53 0.71 25.16
CA THR A 18 17.58 1.68 24.59
C THR A 18 16.45 0.88 23.95
N VAL A 19 15.22 0.98 24.46
CA VAL A 19 14.05 0.51 23.71
C VAL A 19 14.00 1.40 22.47
N SER A 20 14.49 0.90 21.33
CA SER A 20 14.23 1.52 20.04
C SER A 20 12.72 1.46 19.85
N THR A 21 12.04 2.58 20.11
CA THR A 21 10.63 2.71 19.80
C THR A 21 10.52 2.67 18.29
N ILE A 22 10.20 1.50 17.74
CA ILE A 22 9.86 1.39 16.32
C ILE A 22 8.74 2.40 16.07
N PRO A 23 8.95 3.41 15.20
CA PRO A 23 7.93 4.41 14.94
C PRO A 23 6.65 3.71 14.48
N VAL A 24 5.55 3.95 15.18
CA VAL A 24 4.24 3.45 14.78
C VAL A 24 3.74 4.34 13.65
N HIS A 25 3.54 3.75 12.48
CA HIS A 25 2.96 4.44 11.33
C HIS A 25 1.44 4.29 11.36
N VAL A 26 0.74 5.41 11.61
CA VAL A 26 -0.71 5.42 11.70
C VAL A 26 -1.29 5.72 10.32
N ARG A 27 -2.08 4.78 9.78
CA ARG A 27 -2.86 5.01 8.57
C ARG A 27 -4.01 5.96 8.89
N GLN A 28 -4.22 6.93 8.03
CA GLN A 28 -5.26 7.95 8.15
C GLN A 28 -6.37 7.67 7.13
N ASP A 29 -7.61 8.08 7.43
CA ASP A 29 -8.65 8.09 6.41
C ASP A 29 -8.19 8.91 5.19
N ILE A 30 -8.50 8.40 4.01
CA ILE A 30 -8.06 8.93 2.72
C ILE A 30 -8.50 10.37 2.46
N ARG A 31 -9.65 10.81 2.99
CA ARG A 31 -10.12 12.19 2.85
C ARG A 31 -9.33 13.13 3.73
N GLU A 32 -9.09 12.73 4.98
CA GLU A 32 -8.26 13.51 5.90
C GLU A 32 -6.78 13.53 5.46
N PHE A 33 -6.27 12.42 4.93
CA PHE A 33 -4.96 12.35 4.29
C PHE A 33 -4.86 13.31 3.10
N GLY A 34 -5.92 13.37 2.27
CA GLY A 34 -5.98 14.19 1.07
C GLY A 34 -6.03 15.71 1.30
N LYS A 35 -6.26 16.17 2.53
CA LYS A 35 -6.18 17.61 2.88
C LYS A 35 -4.74 18.12 2.98
N ASP A 36 -3.77 17.23 3.16
CA ASP A 36 -2.36 17.58 3.31
C ASP A 36 -1.60 17.41 1.99
N ALA A 37 -1.27 18.53 1.36
CA ALA A 37 -0.55 18.55 0.09
C ALA A 37 0.83 17.88 0.16
N ASN A 38 1.52 17.91 1.31
CA ASN A 38 2.82 17.27 1.46
C ASN A 38 2.68 15.75 1.53
N LYS A 39 1.65 15.23 2.20
CA LYS A 39 1.33 13.79 2.20
C LYS A 39 0.97 13.30 0.80
N LEU A 40 0.17 14.08 0.06
CA LEU A 40 -0.16 13.77 -1.34
C LEU A 40 1.06 13.78 -2.25
N ALA A 41 1.93 14.78 -2.11
CA ALA A 41 3.17 14.86 -2.88
C ALA A 41 4.09 13.66 -2.58
N ALA A 42 4.25 13.28 -1.31
CA ALA A 42 5.04 12.12 -0.93
C ALA A 42 4.46 10.82 -1.49
N LEU A 43 3.14 10.63 -1.41
CA LEU A 43 2.46 9.46 -1.97
C LEU A 43 2.66 9.37 -3.49
N GLN A 44 2.41 10.46 -4.21
CA GLN A 44 2.61 10.52 -5.66
C GLN A 44 4.07 10.29 -6.05
N LYS A 45 5.02 10.84 -5.28
CA LYS A 45 6.44 10.63 -5.53
C LYS A 45 6.84 9.17 -5.36
N GLY A 46 6.36 8.51 -4.31
CA GLY A 46 6.60 7.08 -4.09
C GLY A 46 6.08 6.23 -5.24
N ILE A 47 4.86 6.51 -5.70
CA ILE A 47 4.24 5.83 -6.86
C ILE A 47 5.09 6.05 -8.12
N GLU A 48 5.47 7.29 -8.41
CA GLU A 48 6.30 7.62 -9.58
C GLU A 48 7.63 6.85 -9.57
N VAL A 49 8.32 6.82 -8.42
CA VAL A 49 9.60 6.10 -8.29
C VAL A 49 9.40 4.59 -8.43
N MET A 50 8.31 4.03 -7.91
CA MET A 50 7.99 2.61 -8.13
C MET A 50 7.68 2.32 -9.60
N GLN A 51 7.01 3.23 -10.31
CA GLN A 51 6.69 3.10 -11.73
C GLN A 51 7.91 3.22 -12.64
N SER A 52 8.97 3.91 -12.22
CA SER A 52 10.20 4.04 -13.02
C SER A 52 11.13 2.83 -12.94
N ARG A 53 10.88 1.89 -12.03
CA ARG A 53 11.71 0.69 -11.85
C ARG A 53 11.37 -0.38 -12.89
N PRO A 54 12.33 -1.25 -13.28
CA PRO A 54 12.05 -2.40 -14.15
C PRO A 54 10.95 -3.29 -13.57
N ALA A 55 10.10 -3.87 -14.42
CA ALA A 55 9.01 -4.75 -13.97
C ALA A 55 9.48 -5.98 -13.17
N THR A 56 10.74 -6.41 -13.36
CA THR A 56 11.36 -7.52 -12.63
C THR A 56 11.95 -7.11 -11.28
N ASP A 57 12.07 -5.81 -10.99
CA ASP A 57 12.48 -5.33 -9.66
C ASP A 57 11.34 -5.61 -8.66
N PRO A 58 11.61 -6.37 -7.58
CA PRO A 58 10.61 -6.69 -6.56
C PRO A 58 9.95 -5.49 -5.91
N THR A 59 10.54 -4.31 -6.02
CA THR A 59 10.05 -3.04 -5.46
C THR A 59 9.41 -2.13 -6.51
N SER A 60 9.26 -2.58 -7.76
CA SER A 60 8.56 -1.83 -8.81
C SER A 60 7.05 -1.85 -8.64
N TRP A 61 6.37 -0.90 -9.27
CA TRP A 61 4.91 -0.83 -9.30
C TRP A 61 4.29 -2.07 -9.96
N ILE A 62 4.85 -2.49 -11.10
CA ILE A 62 4.36 -3.65 -11.86
C ILE A 62 4.59 -4.95 -11.10
N TYR A 63 5.76 -5.14 -10.48
CA TYR A 63 6.02 -6.34 -9.69
C TYR A 63 5.01 -6.49 -8.55
N GLN A 64 4.78 -5.40 -7.81
CA GLN A 64 3.82 -5.39 -6.70
C GLN A 64 2.38 -5.65 -7.20
N ALA A 65 1.96 -5.03 -8.30
CA ALA A 65 0.65 -5.30 -8.91
C ALA A 65 0.50 -6.77 -9.34
N ASN A 66 1.51 -7.33 -10.01
CA ASN A 66 1.47 -8.69 -10.51
C ASN A 66 1.50 -9.75 -9.40
N MET A 67 1.98 -9.43 -8.19
CA MET A 67 1.79 -10.32 -7.03
C MET A 67 0.31 -10.57 -6.74
N HIS A 68 -0.55 -9.57 -6.93
CA HIS A 68 -1.99 -9.70 -6.77
C HIS A 68 -2.62 -10.45 -7.96
N GLY A 69 -2.18 -10.16 -9.17
CA GLY A 69 -2.58 -10.87 -10.38
C GLY A 69 -1.85 -10.33 -11.59
N ASP A 70 -1.24 -11.23 -12.36
CA ASP A 70 -0.59 -10.94 -13.63
C ASP A 70 -1.57 -11.19 -14.79
N PRO A 71 -1.82 -10.21 -15.68
CA PRO A 71 -2.66 -10.40 -16.85
C PRO A 71 -2.08 -11.40 -17.87
N GLY A 72 -0.85 -11.87 -17.69
CA GLY A 72 -0.24 -12.94 -18.50
C GLY A 72 0.38 -12.42 -19.80
N GLU A 73 1.03 -11.26 -19.75
CA GLU A 73 1.74 -10.72 -20.92
C GLU A 73 3.11 -11.38 -21.11
N ASP A 74 3.62 -11.36 -22.35
CA ASP A 74 4.89 -11.98 -22.76
C ASP A 74 6.09 -11.38 -21.98
N GLY A 75 6.43 -11.98 -20.84
CA GLY A 75 7.51 -11.55 -19.96
C GLY A 75 8.00 -12.67 -19.04
N PRO A 76 9.18 -12.52 -18.40
CA PRO A 76 9.71 -13.56 -17.53
C PRO A 76 8.84 -13.69 -16.27
N ALA A 77 8.14 -14.83 -16.18
CA ALA A 77 7.34 -15.18 -15.02
C ALA A 77 8.17 -15.08 -13.73
N GLN A 78 7.62 -14.40 -12.73
CA GLN A 78 8.22 -14.30 -11.40
C GLN A 78 7.50 -15.22 -10.44
N ALA A 79 8.23 -15.88 -9.54
CA ALA A 79 7.65 -16.83 -8.58
C ALA A 79 6.56 -16.22 -7.67
N ALA A 80 6.62 -14.91 -7.42
CA ALA A 80 5.66 -14.21 -6.58
C ALA A 80 4.40 -13.74 -7.32
N TRP A 81 4.39 -13.73 -8.66
CA TRP A 81 3.27 -13.23 -9.44
C TRP A 81 2.08 -14.20 -9.40
N SER A 82 0.87 -13.63 -9.43
CA SER A 82 -0.40 -14.37 -9.32
C SER A 82 -0.48 -15.28 -8.09
N SER A 83 0.16 -14.90 -6.97
CA SER A 83 0.18 -15.67 -5.73
C SER A 83 -0.91 -15.28 -4.73
N CYS A 84 -1.78 -14.34 -5.11
CA CYS A 84 -2.85 -13.82 -4.25
C CYS A 84 -3.80 -14.91 -3.77
N GLN A 85 -4.13 -14.85 -2.48
CA GLN A 85 -5.04 -15.77 -1.84
C GLN A 85 -6.44 -15.17 -1.75
N HIS A 86 -7.38 -15.75 -2.50
CA HIS A 86 -8.81 -15.44 -2.46
C HIS A 86 -9.62 -16.69 -2.08
N GLY A 87 -10.82 -16.49 -1.52
CA GLY A 87 -11.73 -17.60 -1.20
C GLY A 87 -11.21 -18.60 -0.16
N SER A 88 -10.17 -18.24 0.59
CA SER A 88 -9.53 -19.09 1.60
C SER A 88 -9.29 -18.33 2.91
N TRP A 89 -8.98 -19.06 3.98
CA TRP A 89 -8.66 -18.46 5.29
C TRP A 89 -7.41 -17.56 5.26
N HIS A 90 -6.58 -17.69 4.23
CA HIS A 90 -5.39 -16.86 4.04
C HIS A 90 -5.70 -15.48 3.46
N PHE A 91 -6.94 -15.19 3.05
CA PHE A 91 -7.31 -13.90 2.44
C PHE A 91 -6.82 -12.71 3.27
N LEU A 92 -7.16 -12.64 4.56
CA LEU A 92 -6.77 -11.51 5.40
C LEU A 92 -5.26 -11.48 5.69
N ALA A 93 -4.65 -12.63 5.96
CA ALA A 93 -3.24 -12.71 6.32
C ALA A 93 -2.33 -12.34 5.13
N TRP A 94 -2.67 -12.83 3.94
CA TRP A 94 -1.94 -12.53 2.70
C TRP A 94 -1.99 -11.04 2.39
N HIS A 95 -3.20 -10.43 2.36
CA HIS A 95 -3.36 -9.01 2.06
C HIS A 95 -2.71 -8.11 3.11
N ARG A 96 -2.73 -8.51 4.39
CA ARG A 96 -2.03 -7.79 5.46
C ARG A 96 -0.52 -7.76 5.22
N MET A 97 0.09 -8.90 4.88
CA MET A 97 1.53 -8.95 4.59
C MET A 97 1.89 -8.24 3.29
N TYR A 98 1.05 -8.34 2.26
CA TYR A 98 1.21 -7.58 1.02
C TYR A 98 1.25 -6.08 1.29
N LEU A 99 0.24 -5.54 1.98
CA LEU A 99 0.18 -4.11 2.32
C LEU A 99 1.28 -3.68 3.30
N TYR A 100 1.75 -4.57 4.18
CA TYR A 100 2.87 -4.29 5.09
C TYR A 100 4.16 -4.00 4.32
N TYR A 101 4.53 -4.85 3.37
CA TYR A 101 5.74 -4.65 2.57
C TYR A 101 5.55 -3.56 1.50
N PHE A 102 4.38 -3.50 0.86
CA PHE A 102 4.07 -2.44 -0.11
C PHE A 102 4.21 -1.05 0.51
N GLU A 103 3.68 -0.84 1.72
CA GLU A 103 3.81 0.44 2.43
C GLU A 103 5.28 0.80 2.72
N ARG A 104 6.10 -0.18 3.11
CA ARG A 104 7.53 0.04 3.37
C ARG A 104 8.30 0.38 2.09
N ILE A 105 8.00 -0.30 0.99
CA ILE A 105 8.57 -0.01 -0.33
C ILE A 105 8.21 1.41 -0.76
N LEU A 106 6.92 1.75 -0.66
CA LEU A 106 6.39 3.06 -1.04
C LEU A 106 6.98 4.18 -0.19
N ARG A 107 7.11 3.97 1.12
CA ARG A 107 7.76 4.91 2.04
C ARG A 107 9.21 5.18 1.64
N THR A 108 10.00 4.13 1.42
CA THR A 108 11.37 4.25 0.93
C THR A 108 11.43 4.98 -0.42
N ALA A 109 10.55 4.62 -1.36
CA ALA A 109 10.48 5.23 -2.68
C ALA A 109 10.09 6.73 -2.63
N SER A 110 9.25 7.12 -1.67
CA SER A 110 8.83 8.51 -1.49
C SER A 110 9.91 9.41 -0.87
N GLY A 111 10.90 8.83 -0.19
CA GLY A 111 11.86 9.57 0.64
C GLY A 111 11.28 10.15 1.94
N ASN A 112 9.99 9.93 2.22
CA ASN A 112 9.34 10.40 3.44
C ASN A 112 9.28 9.26 4.48
N PRO A 113 10.09 9.29 5.56
CA PRO A 113 10.12 8.22 6.55
C PRO A 113 8.84 8.10 7.37
N ASN A 114 7.94 9.10 7.31
CA ASN A 114 6.69 9.11 8.05
C ASN A 114 5.47 8.71 7.19
N LEU A 115 5.66 8.44 5.89
CA LEU A 115 4.56 8.06 5.01
C LEU A 115 3.93 6.73 5.46
N ALA A 116 2.63 6.76 5.72
CA ALA A 116 1.77 5.60 5.91
C ALA A 116 0.72 5.60 4.80
N LEU A 117 0.30 4.42 4.32
CA LEU A 117 -0.79 4.36 3.34
C LEU A 117 -2.08 4.93 3.95
N PRO A 118 -2.85 5.74 3.21
CA PRO A 118 -4.21 6.03 3.63
C PRO A 118 -5.08 4.78 3.51
N TYR A 119 -6.15 4.71 4.29
CA TYR A 119 -7.23 3.75 4.08
C TYR A 119 -8.49 4.48 3.63
N TRP A 120 -9.28 3.86 2.77
CA TRP A 120 -10.55 4.44 2.33
C TRP A 120 -11.66 4.02 3.29
N ASN A 121 -12.11 4.92 4.17
CA ASN A 121 -13.27 4.67 5.02
C ASN A 121 -14.58 4.81 4.22
N TYR A 122 -14.85 3.85 3.34
CA TYR A 122 -16.05 3.88 2.49
C TYR A 122 -17.36 3.56 3.24
N SER A 123 -17.26 3.08 4.48
CA SER A 123 -18.37 2.71 5.35
C SER A 123 -18.67 3.74 6.44
N ASP A 124 -18.12 4.95 6.34
CA ASP A 124 -18.37 6.03 7.29
C ASP A 124 -19.86 6.43 7.26
N PRO A 125 -20.63 6.21 8.34
CA PRO A 125 -22.06 6.52 8.37
C PRO A 125 -22.32 8.03 8.41
N ASP A 126 -21.34 8.83 8.81
CA ASP A 126 -21.47 10.28 9.01
C ASP A 126 -21.07 11.07 7.75
N ASP A 127 -20.46 10.42 6.75
CA ASP A 127 -20.13 11.02 5.45
C ASP A 127 -21.02 10.46 4.33
N PRO A 128 -22.01 11.24 3.80
CA PRO A 128 -22.84 10.78 2.69
C PRO A 128 -22.03 10.51 1.41
N ASN A 129 -20.83 11.06 1.32
CA ASN A 129 -19.90 10.85 0.22
C ASN A 129 -18.86 9.77 0.52
N ALA A 130 -18.91 9.05 1.64
CA ALA A 130 -17.89 8.06 2.05
C ALA A 130 -17.50 7.11 0.91
N ARG A 131 -18.50 6.69 0.13
CA ARG A 131 -18.41 5.78 -1.02
C ARG A 131 -17.93 6.40 -2.34
N GLN A 132 -17.67 7.71 -2.39
CA GLN A 132 -16.99 8.35 -3.51
C GLN A 132 -15.48 8.13 -3.40
N ILE A 133 -14.84 7.93 -4.54
CA ILE A 133 -13.39 8.06 -4.65
C ILE A 133 -13.04 9.54 -4.36
N PRO A 134 -12.11 9.84 -3.44
CA PRO A 134 -11.75 11.22 -3.10
C PRO A 134 -11.24 12.01 -4.32
N LEU A 135 -11.47 13.33 -4.31
CA LEU A 135 -11.24 14.20 -5.47
C LEU A 135 -9.80 14.16 -5.99
N ASN A 136 -8.82 14.11 -5.10
CA ASN A 136 -7.39 13.98 -5.42
C ASN A 136 -7.02 12.72 -6.21
N TYR A 137 -7.86 11.68 -6.21
CA TYR A 137 -7.68 10.47 -7.02
C TYR A 137 -8.43 10.55 -8.37
N ARG A 138 -9.20 11.60 -8.60
CA ARG A 138 -10.03 11.82 -9.80
C ARG A 138 -9.56 13.02 -10.63
N GLN A 139 -9.03 14.04 -9.97
CA GLN A 139 -8.66 15.33 -10.57
C GLN A 139 -7.27 15.78 -10.12
N PRO A 140 -6.42 16.31 -11.03
CA PRO A 140 -6.62 16.35 -12.48
C PRO A 140 -6.73 14.95 -13.09
N ALA A 141 -7.61 14.77 -14.08
CA ALA A 141 -7.83 13.51 -14.79
C ALA A 141 -6.72 13.23 -15.83
N ASN A 142 -5.46 13.35 -15.40
CA ASN A 142 -4.28 13.18 -16.24
C ASN A 142 -3.19 12.42 -15.46
N PRO A 143 -2.83 11.18 -15.87
CA PRO A 143 -1.84 10.36 -15.16
C PRO A 143 -0.40 10.91 -15.23
N ALA A 144 -0.13 11.86 -16.12
CA ALA A 144 1.16 12.57 -16.16
C ALA A 144 1.29 13.59 -15.01
N ASN A 145 0.16 14.19 -14.59
CA ASN A 145 0.13 15.24 -13.57
C ASN A 145 -0.42 14.76 -12.22
N ASN A 146 -1.14 13.63 -12.23
CA ASN A 146 -1.73 13.02 -11.05
C ASN A 146 -1.46 11.52 -11.04
N ARG A 147 -0.47 11.09 -10.26
CA ARG A 147 -0.12 9.66 -10.15
C ARG A 147 -1.17 8.83 -9.41
N LEU A 148 -2.16 9.47 -8.77
CA LEU A 148 -3.28 8.80 -8.11
C LEU A 148 -4.48 8.54 -9.04
N PHE A 149 -4.50 9.22 -10.20
CA PHE A 149 -5.53 9.06 -11.20
C PHE A 149 -5.29 7.78 -12.02
N VAL A 150 -6.37 7.03 -12.25
CA VAL A 150 -6.38 5.86 -13.12
C VAL A 150 -7.52 6.04 -14.13
N ALA A 151 -7.16 6.11 -15.41
CA ALA A 151 -8.12 6.33 -16.49
C ALA A 151 -9.09 5.16 -16.64
N ASN A 152 -8.59 3.93 -16.47
CA ASN A 152 -9.34 2.68 -16.63
C ASN A 152 -10.19 2.32 -15.41
N ARG A 153 -10.85 3.31 -14.79
CA ARG A 153 -11.95 3.09 -13.83
C ARG A 153 -13.28 3.29 -14.53
N ASN A 154 -14.36 2.78 -13.96
CA ASN A 154 -15.70 3.11 -14.44
C ASN A 154 -15.88 4.65 -14.50
N THR A 155 -16.37 5.18 -15.62
CA THR A 155 -16.52 6.62 -15.86
C THR A 155 -17.33 7.32 -14.78
N SER A 156 -18.37 6.67 -14.25
CA SER A 156 -19.17 7.20 -13.14
C SER A 156 -18.30 7.44 -11.91
N MET A 157 -17.41 6.50 -11.57
CA MET A 157 -16.52 6.64 -10.41
C MET A 157 -15.51 7.79 -10.61
N ASN A 158 -14.93 7.93 -11.80
CA ASN A 158 -14.03 9.05 -12.10
C ASN A 158 -14.76 10.41 -12.09
N ASN A 159 -16.06 10.43 -12.39
CA ASN A 159 -16.90 11.62 -12.28
C ASN A 159 -17.40 11.91 -10.85
N GLY A 160 -17.07 11.07 -9.86
CA GLY A 160 -17.52 11.24 -8.47
C GLY A 160 -18.85 10.58 -8.15
N GLY A 161 -19.25 9.56 -8.91
CA GLY A 161 -20.33 8.65 -8.53
C GLY A 161 -19.98 7.85 -7.26
N LEU A 162 -21.01 7.40 -6.56
CA LEU A 162 -20.90 6.57 -5.36
C LEU A 162 -20.78 5.10 -5.74
N LEU A 163 -19.96 4.32 -5.01
CA LEU A 163 -20.06 2.86 -5.07
C LEU A 163 -21.51 2.43 -4.81
N PRO A 164 -22.05 1.46 -5.58
CA PRO A 164 -23.43 1.00 -5.40
C PRO A 164 -23.61 0.41 -4.00
N ALA A 165 -24.83 0.50 -3.45
CA ALA A 165 -25.10 -0.03 -2.11
C ALA A 165 -24.88 -1.55 -2.01
N SER A 166 -24.99 -2.27 -3.12
CA SER A 166 -24.69 -3.70 -3.21
C SER A 166 -23.19 -4.05 -3.29
N GLY A 167 -22.33 -3.04 -3.45
CA GLY A 167 -20.88 -3.22 -3.54
C GLY A 167 -20.15 -2.93 -2.22
N VAL A 168 -20.88 -2.83 -1.11
CA VAL A 168 -20.38 -2.46 0.23
C VAL A 168 -20.79 -3.51 1.25
#